data_AF-F6DBM3-F1
#
_entry.id   AF-F6DBM3-F1
#
_cell.length_a   1.000
_cell.length_b   1.000
_cell.length_c   1.000
_cell.angle_alpha   90.00
_cell.angle_beta   90.00
_cell.angle_gamma   90.00
#
_symmetry.space_group_name_H-M   'P 1'
#
loop_
_entity.id
_entity.type
_entity.pdbx_description
1 polymer ?
#
loop_
_entity_poly.entity_id
_entity_poly.type
_entity_poly.pdbx_seq_one_letter_code
_entity_poly.pdbx_strand_id
1 'polypeptide(L)'
;MVKQGLILLLSCLLIPMIAKANWSDRTLTTELEAAMVNQGEVVNLKVLANFQTTTRGPDFSVLMDDFEILSRQASSQLRVINGQPTGTTMWEVALMPRRTGVIDIPAFRVENVASEPLSIEVLETRAPAIDYRVTFMTAEVSTKTPYVQQEVLYTLRLYYLGSLRRGSVDMPAFNNFLSERLVNQNQFETLVDDRLYRVIEWVYALYPQKSGELTITPKNFEGALLRQRQVEVFQSQSNPLTLDVKPIPDSFPSDATWLPARQIQLKQDWQITGAFHVGDTLSRRISLEAVGLQASQLPDPVFKERPGFRVYADPIGQNQHSGQHGMSSSKQQNFTVVFQEAGDINFGGITLPWWNTETDSLEIARLNARSVTVLPSSSEEQPLPEWQANTTSTTATTNYYWPILSAIFATLWLATLLLWYRQRHQHNPVKASASELVYKFSADLTTLKSLNIAQQSEWLKKWWQLQGYSLASMPYQAPALYRALQDIEGQRYRVNLQDEQALEQASETLYAAVDSWYQDHPKSGHKAAKELALLYPN
;
A
#
# COMPACT_ATOMS: atom_id res chain seq x y z
N MET A 1 -78.25 -54.77 -23.62
CA MET A 1 -79.53 -54.53 -22.93
C MET A 1 -79.56 -53.08 -22.45
N VAL A 2 -80.51 -52.29 -23.00
CA VAL A 2 -81.17 -51.06 -22.46
C VAL A 2 -80.26 -49.87 -22.12
N LYS A 3 -80.10 -48.86 -23.02
CA LYS A 3 -80.87 -47.59 -23.18
C LYS A 3 -80.78 -46.64 -21.95
N GLN A 4 -80.08 -45.49 -22.09
CA GLN A 4 -80.61 -44.14 -22.43
C GLN A 4 -80.86 -43.25 -21.20
N GLY A 5 -80.55 -41.96 -21.31
CA GLY A 5 -81.33 -40.91 -20.64
C GLY A 5 -80.58 -39.87 -19.82
N LEU A 6 -79.96 -38.91 -20.50
CA LEU A 6 -79.90 -37.52 -20.03
C LEU A 6 -81.29 -36.90 -20.26
N ILE A 7 -81.90 -36.21 -19.29
CA ILE A 7 -82.80 -35.03 -19.47
C ILE A 7 -83.34 -34.52 -18.12
N LEU A 8 -83.04 -33.24 -17.88
CA LEU A 8 -83.80 -32.12 -17.30
C LEU A 8 -84.66 -32.30 -16.02
N LEU A 9 -84.49 -31.47 -14.96
CA LEU A 9 -84.80 -30.02 -14.79
C LEU A 9 -86.19 -29.80 -14.16
N LEU A 10 -86.25 -29.44 -12.87
CA LEU A 10 -87.23 -28.55 -12.19
C LEU A 10 -86.95 -28.60 -10.67
N SER A 11 -86.29 -27.63 -10.03
CA SER A 11 -86.70 -26.25 -9.68
C SER A 11 -87.16 -26.15 -8.21
N CYS A 12 -86.45 -25.32 -7.44
CA CYS A 12 -86.85 -24.67 -6.16
C CYS A 12 -87.24 -25.61 -5.00
N LEU A 13 -86.72 -25.49 -3.77
CA LEU A 13 -86.45 -24.28 -2.99
C LEU A 13 -85.70 -24.70 -1.69
N LEU A 14 -84.97 -23.76 -1.05
CA LEU A 14 -84.28 -23.81 0.26
C LEU A 14 -82.81 -24.28 0.33
N ILE A 15 -81.92 -23.31 0.08
CA ILE A 15 -80.62 -23.08 0.74
C ILE A 15 -80.90 -22.30 2.06
N PRO A 16 -80.05 -22.21 3.12
CA PRO A 16 -78.90 -23.00 3.62
C PRO A 16 -78.99 -23.31 5.14
N MET A 17 -78.07 -24.12 5.70
CA MET A 17 -77.49 -24.00 7.07
C MET A 17 -76.67 -25.30 7.37
N ILE A 18 -75.42 -25.35 7.82
CA ILE A 18 -74.51 -24.43 8.51
C ILE A 18 -73.08 -24.77 8.08
N ALA A 19 -72.29 -23.74 7.88
CA ALA A 19 -70.84 -23.80 7.75
C ALA A 19 -70.22 -24.51 8.97
N LYS A 20 -69.49 -25.61 8.75
CA LYS A 20 -68.40 -25.94 9.66
C LYS A 20 -67.24 -25.01 9.31
N ALA A 21 -67.09 -24.02 10.16
CA ALA A 21 -65.94 -23.14 10.16
C ALA A 21 -64.67 -23.99 10.29
N ASN A 22 -63.80 -23.93 9.28
CA ASN A 22 -62.43 -24.39 9.41
C ASN A 22 -61.70 -23.37 10.29
N TRP A 23 -61.79 -23.54 11.61
CA TRP A 23 -60.84 -22.89 12.51
C TRP A 23 -59.54 -23.67 12.33
N SER A 24 -58.52 -23.05 11.74
CA SER A 24 -57.18 -23.62 11.79
C SER A 24 -56.76 -23.62 13.26
N ASP A 25 -56.71 -24.79 13.89
CA ASP A 25 -56.24 -24.90 15.27
C ASP A 25 -54.85 -24.26 15.38
N ARG A 26 -54.72 -23.32 16.31
CA ARG A 26 -53.46 -22.63 16.58
C ARG A 26 -52.53 -23.61 17.27
N THR A 27 -51.37 -23.86 16.67
CA THR A 27 -50.38 -24.81 17.17
C THR A 27 -49.03 -24.13 17.34
N LEU A 28 -48.27 -24.61 18.32
CA LEU A 28 -46.89 -24.25 18.57
C LEU A 28 -46.07 -25.53 18.52
N THR A 29 -45.15 -25.62 17.58
CA THR A 29 -44.32 -26.80 17.37
C THR A 29 -42.87 -26.46 17.67
N THR A 30 -42.17 -27.40 18.28
CA THR A 30 -40.75 -27.29 18.64
C THR A 30 -39.98 -28.38 17.92
N GLU A 31 -38.86 -28.02 17.31
CA GLU A 31 -38.02 -28.93 16.54
C GLU A 31 -36.56 -28.62 16.85
N LEU A 32 -35.76 -29.67 17.03
CA LEU A 32 -34.30 -29.56 17.07
C LEU A 32 -33.72 -29.99 15.74
N GLU A 33 -32.69 -29.31 15.29
CA GLU A 33 -31.90 -29.73 14.12
C GLU A 33 -31.26 -31.11 14.33
N ALA A 34 -30.90 -31.46 15.57
CA ALA A 34 -30.40 -32.77 15.96
C ALA A 34 -30.89 -33.16 17.36
N ALA A 35 -31.30 -34.42 17.54
CA ALA A 35 -31.69 -34.98 18.84
C ALA A 35 -30.49 -35.38 19.72
N MET A 36 -29.28 -35.40 19.14
CA MET A 36 -28.02 -35.74 19.80
C MET A 36 -26.91 -34.79 19.32
N VAL A 37 -26.10 -34.27 20.25
CA VAL A 37 -24.96 -33.38 19.96
C VAL A 37 -23.78 -33.66 20.90
N ASN A 38 -22.57 -33.30 20.51
CA ASN A 38 -21.41 -33.38 21.40
C ASN A 38 -21.29 -32.11 22.27
N GLN A 39 -20.69 -32.23 23.45
CA GLN A 39 -20.39 -31.10 24.32
C GLN A 39 -19.54 -30.04 23.59
N GLY A 40 -20.01 -28.80 23.56
CA GLY A 40 -19.37 -27.68 22.86
C GLY A 40 -19.87 -27.44 21.42
N GLU A 41 -20.71 -28.33 20.88
CA GLU A 41 -21.45 -28.09 19.64
C GLU A 41 -22.70 -27.25 19.90
N VAL A 42 -23.07 -26.46 18.90
CA VAL A 42 -24.27 -25.61 18.95
C VAL A 42 -25.44 -26.39 18.37
N VAL A 43 -26.58 -26.40 19.07
CA VAL A 43 -27.84 -26.95 18.56
C VAL A 43 -28.82 -25.81 18.27
N ASN A 44 -29.50 -25.88 17.12
CA ASN A 44 -30.55 -24.94 16.78
C ASN A 44 -31.92 -25.49 17.20
N LEU A 45 -32.58 -24.75 18.09
CA LEU A 45 -33.97 -24.96 18.48
C LEU A 45 -34.86 -24.06 17.64
N LYS A 46 -35.80 -24.67 16.93
CA LYS A 46 -36.83 -24.00 16.15
C LYS A 46 -38.16 -24.09 16.86
N VAL A 47 -38.83 -22.96 17.03
CA VAL A 47 -40.19 -22.87 17.57
C VAL A 47 -41.07 -22.24 16.51
N LEU A 48 -42.08 -22.94 16.03
CA LEU A 48 -42.96 -22.52 14.95
C LEU A 48 -44.41 -22.42 15.42
N ALA A 49 -44.96 -21.21 15.37
CA ALA A 49 -46.38 -20.93 15.50
C ALA A 49 -47.03 -20.89 14.11
N ASN A 50 -48.08 -21.68 13.90
CA ASN A 50 -48.87 -21.66 12.65
C ASN A 50 -49.82 -20.46 12.54
N PHE A 51 -49.63 -19.44 13.37
CA PHE A 51 -50.40 -18.20 13.43
C PHE A 51 -49.48 -16.97 13.53
N GLN A 52 -50.03 -15.81 13.18
CA GLN A 52 -49.34 -14.53 13.32
C GLN A 52 -49.31 -14.10 14.79
N THR A 53 -48.14 -13.80 15.33
CA THR A 53 -47.97 -13.23 16.68
C THR A 53 -46.69 -12.39 16.77
N THR A 54 -46.35 -11.90 17.95
CA THR A 54 -45.22 -10.99 18.15
C THR A 54 -43.88 -11.72 17.99
N THR A 55 -42.89 -11.10 17.35
CA THR A 55 -41.53 -11.67 17.21
C THR A 55 -40.76 -11.72 18.53
N ARG A 56 -41.30 -11.17 19.64
CA ARG A 56 -40.72 -11.26 20.99
C ARG A 56 -40.57 -12.71 21.46
N GLY A 57 -41.48 -13.60 21.02
CA GLY A 57 -41.40 -15.04 21.26
C GLY A 57 -41.71 -15.50 22.68
N PRO A 58 -41.62 -16.82 22.93
CA PRO A 58 -41.77 -17.38 24.27
C PRO A 58 -40.57 -17.02 25.17
N ASP A 59 -40.72 -17.23 26.48
CA ASP A 59 -39.64 -17.02 27.42
C ASP A 59 -38.60 -18.15 27.32
N PHE A 60 -37.44 -17.83 26.72
CA PHE A 60 -36.31 -18.75 26.60
C PHE A 60 -35.37 -18.70 27.82
N SER A 61 -35.61 -17.84 28.81
CA SER A 61 -34.72 -17.75 29.99
C SER A 61 -34.68 -19.07 30.78
N VAL A 62 -35.76 -19.86 30.71
CA VAL A 62 -35.87 -21.21 31.29
C VAL A 62 -34.80 -22.20 30.79
N LEU A 63 -34.12 -21.90 29.68
CA LEU A 63 -33.03 -22.72 29.14
C LEU A 63 -31.65 -22.36 29.70
N MET A 64 -31.50 -21.22 30.37
CA MET A 64 -30.18 -20.64 30.68
C MET A 64 -29.37 -21.46 31.71
N ASP A 65 -30.05 -22.24 32.55
CA ASP A 65 -29.43 -23.12 33.54
C ASP A 65 -28.64 -24.25 32.86
N ASP A 66 -29.17 -24.78 31.76
CA ASP A 66 -28.61 -25.92 31.04
C ASP A 66 -27.92 -25.54 29.72
N PHE A 67 -28.20 -24.36 29.18
CA PHE A 67 -27.67 -23.88 27.90
C PHE A 67 -27.16 -22.43 27.99
N GLU A 68 -26.09 -22.11 27.24
CA GLU A 68 -25.80 -20.73 26.85
C GLU A 68 -26.58 -20.39 25.58
N ILE A 69 -27.38 -19.33 25.64
CA ILE A 69 -28.12 -18.83 24.46
C ILE A 69 -27.18 -17.92 23.66
N LEU A 70 -26.77 -18.37 22.48
CA LEU A 70 -25.81 -17.67 21.62
C LEU A 70 -26.48 -16.64 20.72
N SER A 71 -27.64 -16.99 20.17
CA SER A 71 -28.43 -16.12 19.30
C SER A 71 -29.92 -16.42 19.42
N ARG A 72 -30.73 -15.43 19.08
CA ARG A 72 -32.18 -15.54 18.97
C ARG A 72 -32.61 -14.76 17.75
N GLN A 73 -33.24 -15.44 16.81
CA GLN A 73 -33.77 -14.84 15.60
C GLN A 73 -35.25 -15.17 15.50
N ALA A 74 -36.03 -14.23 14.96
CA ALA A 74 -37.46 -14.40 14.82
C ALA A 74 -37.89 -13.87 13.45
N SER A 75 -38.73 -14.63 12.77
CA SER A 75 -39.33 -14.25 11.51
C SER A 75 -40.84 -14.39 11.61
N SER A 76 -41.56 -13.52 10.91
CA SER A 76 -43.02 -13.57 10.86
C SER A 76 -43.46 -13.27 9.45
N GLN A 77 -44.27 -14.15 8.88
CA GLN A 77 -44.71 -14.07 7.50
C GLN A 77 -46.24 -14.08 7.44
N LEU A 78 -46.80 -13.04 6.83
CA LEU A 78 -48.23 -12.92 6.59
C LEU A 78 -48.53 -13.22 5.11
N ARG A 79 -49.45 -14.13 4.85
CA ARG A 79 -49.95 -14.49 3.52
C ARG A 79 -51.47 -14.38 3.49
N VAL A 80 -52.00 -13.64 2.53
CA VAL A 80 -53.45 -13.52 2.34
C VAL A 80 -53.88 -14.50 1.25
N ILE A 81 -54.71 -15.49 1.59
CA ILE A 81 -55.27 -16.47 0.64
C ILE A 81 -56.79 -16.33 0.68
N ASN A 82 -57.42 -16.04 -0.47
CA ASN A 82 -58.87 -15.83 -0.58
C ASN A 82 -59.44 -14.79 0.42
N GLY A 83 -58.69 -13.72 0.70
CA GLY A 83 -59.09 -12.66 1.63
C GLY A 83 -58.97 -13.03 3.12
N GLN A 84 -58.54 -14.25 3.44
CA GLN A 84 -58.27 -14.68 4.81
C GLN A 84 -56.77 -14.53 5.12
N PRO A 85 -56.40 -13.80 6.20
CA PRO A 85 -55.01 -13.69 6.62
C PRO A 85 -54.55 -15.02 7.25
N THR A 86 -53.58 -15.69 6.62
CA THR A 86 -52.84 -16.84 7.16
C THR A 86 -51.41 -16.39 7.47
N GLY A 87 -50.94 -16.51 8.70
CA GLY A 87 -49.60 -16.06 9.08
C GLY A 87 -48.87 -17.10 9.91
N THR A 88 -47.55 -17.12 9.82
CA THR A 88 -46.69 -18.02 10.61
C THR A 88 -45.61 -17.22 11.29
N THR A 89 -45.29 -17.55 12.53
CA THR A 89 -44.20 -16.92 13.28
C THR A 89 -43.22 -17.98 13.74
N MET A 90 -41.93 -17.74 13.52
CA MET A 90 -40.89 -18.72 13.76
C MET A 90 -39.75 -18.09 14.55
N TRP A 91 -39.30 -18.77 15.59
CA TRP A 91 -38.14 -18.41 16.38
C TRP A 91 -37.07 -19.48 16.22
N GLU A 92 -35.85 -19.05 15.95
CA GLU A 92 -34.67 -19.91 15.92
C GLU A 92 -33.71 -19.46 17.02
N VAL A 93 -33.31 -20.41 17.87
CA VAL A 93 -32.47 -20.17 19.03
C VAL A 93 -31.26 -21.09 18.95
N ALA A 94 -30.07 -20.50 18.87
CA ALA A 94 -28.82 -21.24 18.92
C ALA A 94 -28.42 -21.46 20.39
N LEU A 95 -28.36 -22.71 20.80
CA LEU A 95 -28.10 -23.15 22.17
C LEU A 95 -26.76 -23.89 22.24
N MET A 96 -25.94 -23.57 23.25
CA MET A 96 -24.74 -24.34 23.58
C MET A 96 -24.94 -25.05 24.92
N PRO A 97 -24.91 -26.40 24.98
CA PRO A 97 -25.10 -27.12 26.23
C PRO A 97 -24.00 -26.82 27.26
N ARG A 98 -24.39 -26.64 28.53
CA ARG A 98 -23.46 -26.41 29.65
C ARG A 98 -22.99 -27.69 30.32
N ARG A 99 -23.72 -28.79 30.15
CA ARG A 99 -23.44 -30.10 30.75
C ARG A 99 -23.70 -31.24 29.77
N THR A 100 -23.16 -32.41 30.08
CA THR A 100 -23.37 -33.66 29.33
C THR A 100 -24.58 -34.44 29.89
N GLY A 101 -25.03 -35.44 29.15
CA GLY A 101 -26.20 -36.28 29.46
C GLY A 101 -27.46 -35.83 28.72
N VAL A 102 -28.58 -36.45 29.06
CA VAL A 102 -29.90 -36.06 28.52
C VAL A 102 -30.37 -34.79 29.22
N ILE A 103 -30.72 -33.77 28.44
CA ILE A 103 -31.22 -32.48 28.92
C ILE A 103 -32.64 -32.28 28.38
N ASP A 104 -33.56 -31.94 29.28
CA ASP A 104 -34.95 -31.64 28.93
C ASP A 104 -35.11 -30.17 28.54
N ILE A 105 -35.78 -29.94 27.42
CA ILE A 105 -36.22 -28.63 26.94
C ILE A 105 -37.72 -28.52 27.26
N PRO A 106 -38.10 -27.61 28.19
CA PRO A 106 -39.48 -27.49 28.64
C PRO A 106 -40.41 -26.99 27.53
N ALA A 107 -41.71 -27.23 27.70
CA ALA A 107 -42.74 -26.66 26.83
C ALA A 107 -42.71 -25.12 26.85
N PHE A 108 -42.73 -24.51 25.67
CA PHE A 108 -42.85 -23.06 25.52
C PHE A 108 -44.31 -22.65 25.37
N ARG A 109 -44.64 -21.42 25.79
CA ARG A 109 -45.97 -20.84 25.62
C ARG A 109 -45.91 -19.54 24.84
N VAL A 110 -46.80 -19.41 23.87
CA VAL A 110 -47.04 -18.17 23.14
C VAL A 110 -48.54 -17.92 23.15
N GLU A 111 -48.95 -16.83 23.81
CA GLU A 111 -50.35 -16.55 24.14
C GLU A 111 -50.99 -17.75 24.87
N ASN A 112 -52.05 -18.36 24.33
CA ASN A 112 -52.77 -19.48 24.95
C ASN A 112 -52.38 -20.85 24.37
N VAL A 113 -51.30 -20.93 23.57
CA VAL A 113 -50.86 -22.17 22.93
C VAL A 113 -49.50 -22.59 23.51
N ALA A 114 -49.39 -23.86 23.88
CA ALA A 114 -48.16 -24.46 24.39
C ALA A 114 -47.58 -25.44 23.37
N SER A 115 -46.25 -25.55 23.33
CA SER A 115 -45.57 -26.62 22.61
C SER A 115 -45.48 -27.88 23.46
N GLU A 116 -45.07 -28.99 22.86
CA GLU A 116 -44.64 -30.16 23.59
C GLU A 116 -43.19 -29.95 24.11
N PRO A 117 -42.84 -30.52 25.27
CA PRO A 117 -41.46 -30.58 25.71
C PRO A 117 -40.67 -31.54 24.82
N LEU A 118 -39.36 -31.36 24.75
CA LEU A 118 -38.47 -32.25 24.01
C LEU A 118 -37.19 -32.48 24.80
N SER A 119 -36.39 -33.46 24.41
CA SER A 119 -35.10 -33.74 25.06
C SER A 119 -33.98 -33.80 24.03
N ILE A 120 -32.76 -33.51 24.47
CA ILE A 120 -31.54 -33.63 23.68
C ILE A 120 -30.51 -34.44 24.45
N GLU A 121 -29.86 -35.38 23.77
CA GLU A 121 -28.75 -36.14 24.33
C GLU A 121 -27.43 -35.43 24.03
N VAL A 122 -26.74 -34.97 25.09
CA VAL A 122 -25.43 -34.31 24.97
C VAL A 122 -24.34 -35.30 25.33
N LEU A 123 -23.63 -35.79 24.32
CA LEU A 123 -22.51 -36.69 24.53
C LEU A 123 -21.30 -35.94 25.07
N GLU A 124 -20.57 -36.61 25.95
CA GLU A 124 -19.23 -36.17 26.34
C GLU A 124 -18.32 -36.25 25.12
N THR A 125 -17.83 -35.11 24.67
CA THR A 125 -16.81 -35.06 23.63
C THR A 125 -15.51 -35.56 24.22
N ARG A 126 -15.17 -36.83 24.02
CA ARG A 126 -13.74 -37.16 23.87
C ARG A 126 -13.32 -36.44 22.61
N ALA A 127 -12.55 -35.37 22.76
CA ALA A 127 -12.01 -34.62 21.63
C ALA A 127 -11.58 -35.64 20.56
N PRO A 128 -12.19 -35.65 19.36
CA PRO A 128 -11.55 -36.35 18.27
C PRO A 128 -10.15 -35.76 18.21
N ALA A 129 -9.13 -36.61 18.10
CA ALA A 129 -7.75 -36.16 18.00
C ALA A 129 -7.72 -34.97 17.03
N ILE A 130 -7.31 -33.80 17.53
CA ILE A 130 -7.17 -32.60 16.71
C ILE A 130 -6.07 -32.92 15.72
N ASP A 131 -6.42 -33.50 14.57
CA ASP A 131 -5.45 -33.80 13.51
C ASP A 131 -5.26 -32.59 12.58
N TYR A 132 -5.67 -31.40 13.00
CA TYR A 132 -5.46 -30.17 12.26
C TYR A 132 -4.93 -29.05 13.15
N ARG A 133 -3.94 -28.31 12.66
CA ARG A 133 -3.28 -27.26 13.46
C ARG A 133 -4.07 -25.96 13.39
N VAL A 134 -4.41 -25.39 14.55
CA VAL A 134 -5.09 -24.07 14.64
C VAL A 134 -4.25 -22.96 14.02
N THR A 135 -2.94 -23.04 14.22
CA THR A 135 -1.94 -22.21 13.58
C THR A 135 -0.77 -23.06 13.12
N PHE A 136 -0.20 -22.71 11.97
CA PHE A 136 1.06 -23.26 11.52
C PHE A 136 1.74 -22.30 10.55
N MET A 137 3.05 -22.44 10.40
CA MET A 137 3.85 -21.59 9.52
C MET A 137 4.63 -22.46 8.54
N THR A 138 4.67 -22.03 7.29
CA THR A 138 5.48 -22.68 6.24
C THR A 138 6.48 -21.69 5.67
N ALA A 139 7.66 -22.19 5.34
CA ALA A 139 8.69 -21.47 4.62
C ALA A 139 9.02 -22.25 3.34
N GLU A 140 9.01 -21.56 2.22
CA GLU A 140 9.28 -22.11 0.89
C GLU A 140 10.32 -21.25 0.17
N VAL A 141 11.06 -21.87 -0.75
CA VAL A 141 12.02 -21.21 -1.63
C VAL A 141 11.71 -21.56 -3.08
N SER A 142 11.90 -20.60 -4.00
CA SER A 142 11.70 -20.82 -5.43
C SER A 142 12.64 -21.89 -6.01
N THR A 143 13.84 -22.04 -5.46
CA THR A 143 14.80 -23.09 -5.82
C THR A 143 15.64 -23.49 -4.63
N LYS A 144 15.98 -24.77 -4.53
CA LYS A 144 16.90 -25.31 -3.50
C LYS A 144 18.36 -25.36 -3.96
N THR A 145 18.62 -25.17 -5.25
CA THR A 145 19.96 -25.27 -5.84
C THR A 145 20.32 -24.02 -6.66
N PRO A 146 20.27 -22.81 -6.06
CA PRO A 146 20.58 -21.58 -6.78
C PRO A 146 22.07 -21.48 -7.07
N TYR A 147 22.46 -20.66 -8.04
CA TYR A 147 23.82 -20.16 -8.16
C TYR A 147 24.11 -19.07 -7.12
N VAL A 148 25.38 -18.86 -6.81
CA VAL A 148 25.83 -17.70 -6.03
C VAL A 148 25.32 -16.41 -6.69
N GLN A 149 24.83 -15.46 -5.88
CA GLN A 149 24.21 -14.20 -6.31
C GLN A 149 22.94 -14.30 -7.17
N GLN A 150 22.39 -15.49 -7.40
CA GLN A 150 21.08 -15.67 -8.02
C GLN A 150 19.95 -15.29 -7.05
N GLU A 151 18.86 -14.71 -7.57
CA GLU A 151 17.64 -14.50 -6.79
C GLU A 151 16.99 -15.84 -6.38
N VAL A 152 16.73 -15.96 -5.08
CA VAL A 152 15.88 -16.99 -4.49
C VAL A 152 14.70 -16.29 -3.81
N LEU A 153 13.48 -16.58 -4.26
CA LEU A 153 12.29 -16.07 -3.60
C LEU A 153 12.04 -16.93 -2.36
N TYR A 154 12.10 -16.30 -1.19
CA TYR A 154 11.74 -16.91 0.08
C TYR A 154 10.35 -16.45 0.49
N THR A 155 9.42 -17.40 0.60
CA THR A 155 8.03 -17.15 0.93
C THR A 155 7.72 -17.74 2.29
N LEU A 156 7.33 -16.89 3.24
CA LEU A 156 6.92 -17.26 4.59
C LEU A 156 5.41 -17.05 4.70
N ARG A 157 4.67 -18.09 5.11
CA ARG A 157 3.22 -18.04 5.27
C ARG A 157 2.81 -18.49 6.66
N LEU A 158 2.05 -17.65 7.35
CA LEU A 158 1.34 -18.03 8.58
C LEU A 158 -0.10 -18.36 8.24
N TYR A 159 -0.52 -19.58 8.55
CA TYR A 159 -1.88 -20.06 8.43
C TYR A 159 -2.53 -20.04 9.82
N TYR A 160 -3.74 -19.49 9.92
CA TYR A 160 -4.48 -19.48 11.18
C TYR A 160 -6.00 -19.57 10.99
N LEU A 161 -6.66 -20.17 11.97
CA LEU A 161 -8.13 -20.20 12.09
C LEU A 161 -8.59 -19.14 13.12
N GLY A 162 -9.66 -18.42 12.81
CA GLY A 162 -10.19 -17.34 13.67
C GLY A 162 -9.61 -15.95 13.35
N SER A 163 -9.66 -15.04 14.33
CA SER A 163 -9.28 -13.62 14.11
C SER A 163 -8.01 -13.25 14.87
N LEU A 164 -6.98 -12.79 14.17
CA LEU A 164 -5.73 -12.33 14.78
C LEU A 164 -5.95 -10.97 15.48
N ARG A 165 -5.73 -10.89 16.80
CA ARG A 165 -5.86 -9.65 17.58
C ARG A 165 -4.55 -8.88 17.73
N ARG A 166 -3.43 -9.60 17.82
CA ARG A 166 -2.07 -9.06 17.91
C ARG A 166 -1.12 -10.11 17.35
N GLY A 167 -0.12 -9.66 16.60
CA GLY A 167 0.95 -10.52 16.11
C GLY A 167 2.16 -9.66 15.77
N SER A 168 3.33 -10.14 16.17
CA SER A 168 4.62 -9.56 15.77
C SER A 168 5.44 -10.65 15.11
N VAL A 169 5.96 -10.35 13.92
CA VAL A 169 6.94 -11.19 13.24
C VAL A 169 8.30 -10.69 13.66
N ASP A 170 9.11 -11.57 14.26
CA ASP A 170 10.55 -11.31 14.32
C ASP A 170 11.09 -11.38 12.89
N MET A 171 11.52 -10.24 12.36
CA MET A 171 12.03 -10.19 10.99
C MET A 171 13.26 -11.11 10.88
N PRO A 172 13.30 -11.99 9.86
CA PRO A 172 14.43 -12.86 9.64
C PRO A 172 15.75 -12.10 9.48
N ALA A 173 16.77 -12.45 10.27
CA ALA A 173 18.15 -12.34 9.80
C ALA A 173 18.41 -13.47 8.79
N PHE A 174 18.95 -13.12 7.62
CA PHE A 174 19.36 -14.06 6.58
C PHE A 174 20.89 -14.06 6.46
N ASN A 175 21.55 -14.82 7.34
CA ASN A 175 23.01 -14.89 7.35
C ASN A 175 23.55 -15.49 6.03
N ASN A 176 24.60 -14.88 5.46
CA ASN A 176 25.17 -15.24 4.14
C ASN A 176 24.28 -14.94 2.92
N PHE A 177 23.18 -14.23 3.12
CA PHE A 177 22.36 -13.71 2.02
C PHE A 177 22.31 -12.19 2.10
N LEU A 178 22.33 -11.56 0.93
CA LEU A 178 21.73 -10.23 0.81
C LEU A 178 20.22 -10.46 0.68
N SER A 179 19.41 -9.69 1.41
CA SER A 179 17.96 -9.88 1.43
C SER A 179 17.22 -8.59 1.18
N GLU A 180 16.20 -8.66 0.34
CA GLU A 180 15.27 -7.55 0.11
C GLU A 180 13.83 -8.02 0.32
N ARG A 181 13.03 -7.24 1.04
CA ARG A 181 11.63 -7.57 1.27
C ARG A 181 10.80 -7.08 0.10
N LEU A 182 10.20 -8.01 -0.63
CA LEU A 182 9.36 -7.72 -1.81
C LEU A 182 7.92 -7.44 -1.40
N VAL A 183 7.39 -8.21 -0.44
CA VAL A 183 6.02 -8.09 0.05
C VAL A 183 6.03 -7.97 1.57
N ASN A 184 5.53 -6.84 2.07
CA ASN A 184 5.50 -6.57 3.50
C ASN A 184 4.44 -7.37 4.26
N GLN A 185 3.25 -7.52 3.67
CA GLN A 185 2.17 -8.34 4.22
C GLN A 185 1.10 -8.50 3.13
N ASN A 186 0.93 -9.72 2.62
CA ASN A 186 -0.21 -10.07 1.79
C ASN A 186 -1.16 -10.94 2.62
N GLN A 187 -2.46 -10.68 2.56
CA GLN A 187 -3.47 -11.43 3.32
C GLN A 187 -4.52 -12.01 2.39
N PHE A 188 -4.76 -13.31 2.51
CA PHE A 188 -5.77 -14.00 1.71
C PHE A 188 -6.32 -15.21 2.48
N GLU A 189 -7.35 -15.85 1.94
CA GLU A 189 -7.92 -17.07 2.51
C GLU A 189 -7.68 -18.24 1.55
N THR A 190 -7.40 -19.43 2.08
CA THR A 190 -7.17 -20.64 1.28
C THR A 190 -7.66 -21.89 2.02
N LEU A 191 -8.03 -22.91 1.26
CA LEU A 191 -8.45 -24.20 1.82
C LEU A 191 -7.23 -25.08 2.06
N VAL A 192 -7.07 -25.58 3.28
CA VAL A 192 -6.08 -26.60 3.67
C VAL A 192 -6.81 -27.67 4.46
N ASP A 193 -6.73 -28.93 4.02
CA ASP A 193 -7.42 -30.08 4.63
C ASP A 193 -8.92 -29.80 4.91
N ASP A 194 -9.61 -29.31 3.88
CA ASP A 194 -11.03 -28.92 3.88
C ASP A 194 -11.41 -27.81 4.88
N ARG A 195 -10.44 -27.01 5.31
CA ARG A 195 -10.65 -25.88 6.22
C ARG A 195 -10.19 -24.57 5.61
N LEU A 196 -11.00 -23.53 5.74
CA LEU A 196 -10.66 -22.20 5.26
C LEU A 196 -9.73 -21.50 6.26
N TYR A 197 -8.45 -21.46 5.93
CA TYR A 197 -7.43 -20.73 6.67
C TYR A 197 -7.31 -19.30 6.16
N ARG A 198 -7.08 -18.38 7.09
CA ARG A 198 -6.53 -17.07 6.76
C ARG A 198 -5.01 -17.20 6.71
N VAL A 199 -4.41 -16.54 5.73
CA VAL A 199 -2.99 -16.59 5.46
C VAL A 199 -2.43 -15.19 5.51
N ILE A 200 -1.32 -15.02 6.23
CA ILE A 200 -0.46 -13.86 6.09
C ILE A 200 0.83 -14.32 5.41
N GLU A 201 1.19 -13.67 4.31
CA GLU A 201 2.35 -13.99 3.49
C GLU A 201 3.37 -12.83 3.46
N TRP A 202 4.63 -13.22 3.61
CA TRP A 202 5.80 -12.37 3.39
C TRP A 202 6.67 -12.96 2.30
N VAL A 203 7.15 -12.12 1.38
CA VAL A 203 8.03 -12.55 0.29
C VAL A 203 9.31 -11.73 0.32
N TYR A 204 10.45 -12.41 0.26
CA TYR A 204 11.79 -11.83 0.22
C TYR A 204 12.54 -12.34 -1.00
N ALA A 205 13.32 -11.47 -1.64
CA ALA A 205 14.40 -11.88 -2.54
C ALA A 205 15.67 -12.10 -1.72
N LEU A 206 16.22 -13.30 -1.78
CA LEU A 206 17.49 -13.66 -1.15
C LEU A 206 18.54 -13.88 -2.24
N TYR A 207 19.73 -13.32 -2.04
CA TYR A 207 20.88 -13.48 -2.93
C TYR A 207 22.02 -14.14 -2.15
N PRO A 208 22.32 -15.43 -2.38
CA PRO A 208 23.40 -16.13 -1.70
C PRO A 208 24.75 -15.45 -1.96
N GLN A 209 25.53 -15.18 -0.92
CA GLN A 209 26.81 -14.46 -1.05
C GLN A 209 28.02 -15.40 -1.18
N LYS A 210 27.82 -16.72 -1.07
CA LYS A 210 28.84 -17.75 -1.25
C LYS A 210 28.21 -19.06 -1.75
N SER A 211 29.02 -19.90 -2.39
CA SER A 211 28.64 -21.26 -2.78
C SER A 211 28.75 -22.24 -1.61
N GLY A 212 28.17 -23.43 -1.80
CA GLY A 212 28.08 -24.51 -0.81
C GLY A 212 26.74 -24.54 -0.08
N GLU A 213 26.67 -25.38 0.95
CA GLU A 213 25.45 -25.56 1.73
C GLU A 213 25.16 -24.33 2.61
N LEU A 214 24.02 -23.69 2.39
CA LEU A 214 23.53 -22.58 3.20
C LEU A 214 22.18 -22.93 3.84
N THR A 215 22.06 -22.71 5.14
CA THR A 215 20.82 -22.95 5.89
C THR A 215 20.10 -21.66 6.22
N ILE A 216 18.80 -21.60 5.91
CA ILE A 216 17.88 -20.58 6.43
C ILE A 216 17.24 -21.16 7.69
N THR A 217 17.57 -20.57 8.83
CA THR A 217 17.06 -21.02 10.13
C THR A 217 15.54 -20.89 10.20
N PRO A 218 14.82 -21.85 10.81
CA PRO A 218 13.42 -21.70 11.17
C PRO A 218 13.10 -20.35 11.79
N LYS A 219 11.93 -19.79 11.47
CA LYS A 219 11.45 -18.53 12.03
C LYS A 219 10.34 -18.80 13.01
N ASN A 220 10.27 -18.01 14.07
CA ASN A 220 9.23 -18.09 15.08
C ASN A 220 8.23 -16.95 14.88
N PHE A 221 6.97 -17.23 15.11
CA PHE A 221 5.89 -16.26 15.12
C PHE A 221 5.13 -16.42 16.42
N GLU A 222 4.93 -15.33 17.14
CA GLU A 222 4.13 -15.30 18.36
C GLU A 222 2.94 -14.35 18.15
N GLY A 223 1.75 -14.82 18.54
CA GLY A 223 0.53 -14.06 18.34
C GLY A 223 -0.60 -14.48 19.25
N ALA A 224 -1.70 -13.74 19.18
CA ALA A 224 -2.92 -14.02 19.90
C ALA A 224 -4.11 -14.04 18.94
N LEU A 225 -4.83 -15.17 18.91
CA LEU A 225 -6.07 -15.35 18.16
C LEU A 225 -7.27 -15.14 19.08
N LEU A 226 -8.34 -14.57 18.53
CA LEU A 226 -9.68 -14.66 19.09
C LEU A 226 -10.45 -15.75 18.35
N ARG A 227 -10.80 -16.82 19.07
CA ARG A 227 -11.58 -17.96 18.56
C ARG A 227 -12.61 -18.34 19.61
N GLN A 228 -13.86 -18.57 19.20
CA GLN A 228 -14.96 -18.95 20.12
C GLN A 228 -15.05 -18.04 21.36
N ARG A 229 -14.87 -16.72 21.19
CA ARG A 229 -14.89 -15.69 22.26
C ARG A 229 -13.76 -15.80 23.30
N GLN A 230 -12.81 -16.72 23.12
CA GLN A 230 -11.60 -16.84 23.93
C GLN A 230 -10.38 -16.32 23.18
N VAL A 231 -9.42 -15.76 23.91
CA VAL A 231 -8.13 -15.33 23.37
C VAL A 231 -7.12 -16.44 23.63
N GLU A 232 -6.57 -17.01 22.56
CA GLU A 232 -5.56 -18.07 22.60
C GLU A 232 -4.23 -17.48 22.12
N VAL A 233 -3.18 -17.55 22.94
CA VAL A 233 -1.82 -17.23 22.52
C VAL A 233 -1.24 -18.45 21.80
N PHE A 234 -0.53 -18.21 20.71
CA PHE A 234 0.13 -19.27 19.95
C PHE A 234 1.56 -18.88 19.61
N GLN A 235 2.38 -19.91 19.48
CA GLN A 235 3.69 -19.83 18.86
C GLN A 235 3.73 -20.80 17.69
N SER A 236 4.18 -20.34 16.54
CA SER A 236 4.37 -21.14 15.34
C SER A 236 5.81 -21.02 14.87
N GLN A 237 6.38 -22.12 14.38
CA GLN A 237 7.71 -22.15 13.81
C GLN A 237 7.65 -22.67 12.37
N SER A 238 8.41 -22.05 11.47
CA SER A 238 8.53 -22.52 10.09
C SER A 238 9.42 -23.76 10.00
N ASN A 239 9.28 -24.53 8.93
CA ASN A 239 10.24 -25.59 8.60
C ASN A 239 11.65 -25.01 8.33
N PRO A 240 12.72 -25.76 8.65
CA PRO A 240 14.07 -25.40 8.23
C PRO A 240 14.20 -25.51 6.71
N LEU A 241 15.08 -24.70 6.12
CA LEU A 241 15.39 -24.77 4.70
C LEU A 241 16.91 -24.79 4.50
N THR A 242 17.36 -25.68 3.62
CA THR A 242 18.75 -25.78 3.20
C THR A 242 18.82 -25.58 1.69
N LEU A 243 19.78 -24.77 1.26
CA LEU A 243 20.09 -24.48 -0.13
C LEU A 243 21.48 -25.04 -0.44
N ASP A 244 21.62 -25.74 -1.55
CA ASP A 244 22.90 -26.16 -2.11
C ASP A 244 23.33 -25.17 -3.19
N VAL A 245 24.13 -24.18 -2.81
CA VAL A 245 24.44 -23.04 -3.67
C VAL A 245 25.57 -23.39 -4.62
N LYS A 246 25.28 -23.41 -5.92
CA LYS A 246 26.25 -23.68 -6.98
C LYS A 246 27.26 -22.52 -7.12
N PRO A 247 28.56 -22.81 -7.36
CA PRO A 247 29.55 -21.79 -7.72
C PRO A 247 29.29 -21.26 -9.13
N ILE A 248 29.98 -20.18 -9.51
CA ILE A 248 30.03 -19.70 -10.90
C ILE A 248 30.56 -20.85 -11.77
N PRO A 249 29.85 -21.27 -12.84
CA PRO A 249 30.33 -22.31 -13.74
C PRO A 249 31.67 -21.97 -14.39
N ASP A 250 32.56 -22.95 -14.52
CA ASP A 250 33.87 -22.77 -15.17
C ASP A 250 33.77 -22.35 -16.64
N SER A 251 32.62 -22.60 -17.28
CA SER A 251 32.33 -22.15 -18.64
C SER A 251 32.03 -20.66 -18.76
N PHE A 252 31.81 -19.95 -17.64
CA PHE A 252 31.52 -18.52 -17.65
C PHE A 252 32.80 -17.70 -17.87
N PRO A 253 32.80 -16.66 -18.74
CA PRO A 253 34.00 -15.87 -19.00
C PRO A 253 34.53 -15.17 -17.74
N SER A 254 35.81 -15.37 -17.42
CA SER A 254 36.44 -14.83 -16.20
C SER A 254 36.61 -13.31 -16.21
N ASP A 255 36.59 -12.69 -17.40
CA ASP A 255 36.71 -11.25 -17.62
C ASP A 255 35.36 -10.53 -17.65
N ALA A 256 34.25 -11.26 -17.50
CA ALA A 256 32.90 -10.71 -17.51
C ALA A 256 32.28 -10.64 -16.11
N THR A 257 31.36 -9.69 -15.92
CA THR A 257 30.53 -9.60 -14.70
C THR A 257 29.60 -10.81 -14.64
N TRP A 258 29.60 -11.52 -13.50
CA TRP A 258 28.67 -12.61 -13.24
C TRP A 258 27.23 -12.08 -13.10
N LEU A 259 26.33 -12.56 -13.95
CA LEU A 259 24.94 -12.11 -14.02
C LEU A 259 23.97 -13.30 -14.08
N PRO A 260 23.62 -13.92 -12.94
CA PRO A 260 22.64 -15.01 -12.86
C PRO A 260 21.22 -14.44 -12.88
N ALA A 261 20.64 -14.32 -14.06
CA ALA A 261 19.31 -13.73 -14.26
C ALA A 261 18.35 -14.72 -14.89
N ARG A 262 17.04 -14.46 -14.73
CA ARG A 262 16.01 -15.18 -15.50
C ARG A 262 15.88 -14.63 -16.91
N GLN A 263 16.13 -13.33 -17.07
CA GLN A 263 16.06 -12.65 -18.35
C GLN A 263 16.93 -11.40 -18.32
N ILE A 264 17.67 -11.16 -19.40
CA ILE A 264 18.36 -9.89 -19.66
C ILE A 264 17.97 -9.36 -21.04
N GLN A 265 17.70 -8.05 -21.10
CA GLN A 265 17.52 -7.33 -22.36
C GLN A 265 18.50 -6.16 -22.42
N LEU A 266 19.25 -6.09 -23.51
CA LEU A 266 20.14 -4.97 -23.81
C LEU A 266 19.58 -4.21 -25.02
N LYS A 267 19.22 -2.95 -24.80
CA LYS A 267 18.59 -2.07 -25.79
C LYS A 267 19.46 -0.85 -26.04
N GLN A 268 19.34 -0.30 -27.24
CA GLN A 268 19.95 0.98 -27.57
C GLN A 268 19.00 1.84 -28.40
N ASP A 269 19.06 3.14 -28.19
CA ASP A 269 18.33 4.15 -28.95
C ASP A 269 19.31 5.24 -29.41
N TRP A 270 19.26 5.53 -30.70
CA TRP A 270 20.02 6.58 -31.37
C TRP A 270 19.38 6.83 -32.73
N GLN A 271 19.23 8.09 -33.09
CA GLN A 271 18.71 8.51 -34.38
C GLN A 271 19.87 8.87 -35.29
N ILE A 272 20.15 8.00 -36.26
CA ILE A 272 21.14 8.24 -37.30
C ILE A 272 20.37 8.72 -38.54
N THR A 273 20.30 10.02 -38.73
CA THR A 273 19.59 10.65 -39.85
C THR A 273 20.59 11.26 -40.83
N GLY A 274 20.92 10.52 -41.89
CA GLY A 274 21.84 10.99 -42.93
C GLY A 274 23.31 11.04 -42.50
N ALA A 275 24.08 11.88 -43.17
CA ALA A 275 25.48 12.12 -42.86
C ALA A 275 25.60 13.25 -41.82
N PHE A 276 26.59 13.13 -40.94
CA PHE A 276 26.95 14.16 -39.97
C PHE A 276 28.13 14.96 -40.51
N HIS A 277 28.45 16.10 -39.92
CA HIS A 277 29.65 16.87 -40.19
C HIS A 277 30.59 16.85 -38.98
N VAL A 278 31.88 17.14 -39.19
CA VAL A 278 32.81 17.38 -38.08
C VAL A 278 32.28 18.49 -37.17
N GLY A 279 32.19 18.21 -35.87
CA GLY A 279 31.58 19.08 -34.87
C GLY A 279 30.13 18.72 -34.50
N ASP A 280 29.43 17.93 -35.33
CA ASP A 280 28.08 17.46 -35.01
C ASP A 280 28.09 16.48 -33.84
N THR A 281 26.91 16.32 -33.24
CA THR A 281 26.71 15.43 -32.09
C THR A 281 25.70 14.33 -32.35
N LEU A 282 25.93 13.15 -31.78
CA LEU A 282 25.01 12.02 -31.81
C LEU A 282 24.70 11.57 -30.38
N SER A 283 23.42 11.56 -30.04
CA SER A 283 22.95 11.03 -28.76
C SER A 283 22.66 9.54 -28.87
N ARG A 284 23.27 8.74 -28.00
CA ARG A 284 23.07 7.29 -27.87
C ARG A 284 22.65 6.94 -26.45
N ARG A 285 21.46 6.39 -26.28
CA ARG A 285 20.98 5.81 -25.02
C ARG A 285 21.22 4.31 -25.04
N ILE A 286 21.81 3.78 -23.99
CA ILE A 286 21.95 2.33 -23.76
C ILE A 286 21.16 1.98 -22.51
N SER A 287 20.30 0.97 -22.60
CA SER A 287 19.46 0.48 -21.51
C SER A 287 19.67 -1.02 -21.32
N LEU A 288 19.99 -1.41 -20.08
CA LEU A 288 20.12 -2.78 -19.63
C LEU A 288 18.97 -3.07 -18.66
N GLU A 289 18.14 -4.05 -18.99
CA GLU A 289 17.01 -4.50 -18.17
C GLU A 289 17.25 -5.95 -17.76
N ALA A 290 16.95 -6.29 -16.51
CA ALA A 290 17.13 -7.65 -15.98
C ALA A 290 15.96 -8.07 -15.08
N VAL A 291 15.67 -9.36 -15.08
CA VAL A 291 14.73 -10.02 -14.16
C VAL A 291 15.51 -10.99 -13.28
N GLY A 292 15.34 -10.86 -11.96
CA GLY A 292 16.03 -11.66 -10.94
C GLY A 292 17.36 -11.08 -10.46
N LEU A 293 17.67 -9.81 -10.77
CA LEU A 293 18.87 -9.11 -10.30
C LEU A 293 18.51 -7.74 -9.72
N GLN A 294 19.24 -7.29 -8.71
CA GLN A 294 19.19 -5.91 -8.23
C GLN A 294 19.89 -4.96 -9.19
N ALA A 295 19.49 -3.69 -9.19
CA ALA A 295 20.13 -2.68 -10.03
C ALA A 295 21.63 -2.54 -9.75
N SER A 296 22.05 -2.72 -8.49
CA SER A 296 23.45 -2.69 -8.06
C SER A 296 24.30 -3.82 -8.65
N GLN A 297 23.70 -4.96 -9.02
CA GLN A 297 24.39 -6.09 -9.64
C GLN A 297 24.63 -5.87 -11.14
N LEU A 298 23.85 -5.00 -11.78
CA LEU A 298 23.99 -4.73 -13.20
C LEU A 298 25.27 -3.91 -13.47
N PRO A 299 26.07 -4.27 -14.50
CA PRO A 299 27.20 -3.44 -14.91
C PRO A 299 26.72 -2.12 -15.48
N ASP A 300 27.55 -1.09 -15.36
CA ASP A 300 27.28 0.20 -15.98
C ASP A 300 27.43 0.08 -17.50
N PRO A 301 26.53 0.69 -18.30
CA PRO A 301 26.71 0.73 -19.75
C PRO A 301 28.06 1.38 -20.10
N VAL A 302 28.85 0.72 -20.95
CA VAL A 302 30.15 1.27 -21.37
C VAL A 302 30.12 1.62 -22.85
N PHE A 303 30.49 2.85 -23.16
CA PHE A 303 30.75 3.28 -24.53
C PHE A 303 32.05 4.07 -24.60
N LYS A 304 33.10 3.42 -25.11
CA LYS A 304 34.46 3.96 -25.14
C LYS A 304 34.65 4.91 -26.32
N GLU A 305 35.35 6.02 -26.08
CA GLU A 305 35.88 6.89 -27.13
C GLU A 305 36.94 6.16 -27.98
N ARG A 306 37.10 6.62 -29.23
CA ARG A 306 38.06 6.11 -30.21
C ARG A 306 38.52 7.27 -31.11
N PRO A 307 39.64 7.14 -31.85
CA PRO A 307 40.00 8.12 -32.86
C PRO A 307 38.82 8.46 -33.78
N GLY A 308 38.63 9.75 -34.03
CA GLY A 308 37.50 10.29 -34.81
C GLY A 308 36.29 10.78 -34.01
N PHE A 309 36.13 10.41 -32.72
CA PHE A 309 35.05 10.96 -31.88
C PHE A 309 35.36 10.97 -30.38
N ARG A 310 34.77 11.92 -29.65
CA ARG A 310 34.73 11.92 -28.18
C ARG A 310 33.38 11.50 -27.65
N VAL A 311 33.36 10.87 -26.48
CA VAL A 311 32.14 10.43 -25.81
C VAL A 311 32.02 11.12 -24.46
N TYR A 312 30.89 11.76 -24.23
CA TYR A 312 30.50 12.31 -22.93
C TYR A 312 29.32 11.48 -22.40
N ALA A 313 29.41 11.03 -21.15
CA ALA A 313 28.39 10.20 -20.54
C ALA A 313 27.61 11.01 -19.48
N ASP A 314 26.29 10.90 -19.52
CA ASP A 314 25.42 11.42 -18.48
C ASP A 314 25.49 10.53 -17.22
N PRO A 315 25.01 11.03 -16.06
CA PRO A 315 24.83 10.19 -14.87
C PRO A 315 23.95 8.96 -15.16
N ILE A 316 24.27 7.85 -14.51
CA ILE A 316 23.53 6.59 -14.67
C ILE A 316 22.15 6.72 -14.02
N GLY A 317 21.11 6.43 -14.80
CA GLY A 317 19.76 6.21 -14.29
C GLY A 317 19.58 4.75 -13.93
N GLN A 318 19.04 4.47 -12.74
CA GLN A 318 18.73 3.11 -12.31
C GLN A 318 17.32 3.04 -11.72
N ASN A 319 16.60 1.96 -12.04
CA ASN A 319 15.29 1.67 -11.48
C ASN A 319 15.26 0.23 -10.99
N GLN A 320 14.44 0.00 -9.98
CA GLN A 320 14.20 -1.33 -9.44
C GLN A 320 12.72 -1.42 -9.05
N HIS A 321 12.11 -2.55 -9.37
CA HIS A 321 10.74 -2.86 -9.02
C HIS A 321 10.69 -4.23 -8.34
N SER A 322 10.09 -4.23 -7.15
CA SER A 322 9.99 -5.40 -6.28
C SER A 322 8.52 -5.84 -6.25
N GLY A 323 8.25 -7.12 -6.52
CA GLY A 323 6.90 -7.68 -6.49
C GLY A 323 6.86 -9.14 -6.06
N GLN A 324 5.66 -9.75 -5.98
CA GLN A 324 5.49 -11.16 -5.59
C GLN A 324 6.29 -12.14 -6.48
N HIS A 325 6.55 -11.77 -7.73
CA HIS A 325 7.25 -12.61 -8.71
C HIS A 325 8.76 -12.37 -8.76
N GLY A 326 9.31 -11.60 -7.82
CA GLY A 326 10.73 -11.28 -7.73
C GLY A 326 11.09 -9.87 -8.13
N MET A 327 12.38 -9.68 -8.36
CA MET A 327 13.02 -8.41 -8.69
C MET A 327 13.05 -8.17 -10.19
N SER A 328 12.74 -6.96 -10.62
CA SER A 328 13.14 -6.45 -11.93
C SER A 328 13.91 -5.16 -11.76
N SER A 329 14.98 -5.00 -12.54
CA SER A 329 15.84 -3.83 -12.46
C SER A 329 16.26 -3.35 -13.84
N SER A 330 16.61 -2.07 -13.91
CA SER A 330 17.18 -1.50 -15.11
C SER A 330 18.27 -0.48 -14.79
N LYS A 331 19.29 -0.44 -15.64
CA LYS A 331 20.29 0.62 -15.72
C LYS A 331 20.26 1.24 -17.10
N GLN A 332 20.24 2.56 -17.16
CA GLN A 332 20.26 3.32 -18.41
C GLN A 332 21.28 4.44 -18.33
N GLN A 333 21.94 4.69 -19.45
CA GLN A 333 22.89 5.80 -19.57
C GLN A 333 22.81 6.40 -20.96
N ASN A 334 22.79 7.73 -21.01
CA ASN A 334 22.87 8.49 -22.25
C ASN A 334 24.33 8.88 -22.50
N PHE A 335 24.73 8.79 -23.76
CA PHE A 335 26.04 9.19 -24.24
C PHE A 335 25.87 10.22 -25.35
N THR A 336 26.63 11.31 -25.28
CA THR A 336 26.77 12.30 -26.36
C THR A 336 28.09 12.07 -27.05
N VAL A 337 28.03 11.72 -28.33
CA VAL A 337 29.20 11.57 -29.21
C VAL A 337 29.43 12.89 -29.92
N VAL A 338 30.67 13.37 -29.95
CA VAL A 338 31.09 14.55 -30.73
C VAL A 338 32.07 14.10 -31.79
N PHE A 339 31.73 14.30 -33.06
CA PHE A 339 32.56 13.88 -34.18
C PHE A 339 33.72 14.86 -34.42
N GLN A 340 34.94 14.34 -34.59
CA GLN A 340 36.17 15.14 -34.69
C GLN A 340 36.88 14.98 -36.04
N GLU A 341 36.64 13.89 -36.75
CA GLU A 341 37.27 13.59 -38.04
C GLU A 341 36.20 13.19 -39.05
N ALA A 342 36.41 13.56 -40.32
CA ALA A 342 35.58 13.11 -41.42
C ALA A 342 35.95 11.68 -41.83
N GLY A 343 34.96 10.91 -42.28
CA GLY A 343 35.10 9.52 -42.69
C GLY A 343 33.96 8.64 -42.18
N ASP A 344 34.05 7.35 -42.45
CA ASP A 344 33.10 6.37 -41.94
C ASP A 344 33.51 5.92 -40.54
N ILE A 345 32.73 6.32 -39.54
CA ILE A 345 32.95 5.98 -38.14
C ILE A 345 32.12 4.73 -37.80
N ASN A 346 32.79 3.67 -37.36
CA ASN A 346 32.15 2.43 -36.96
C ASN A 346 32.00 2.33 -35.43
N PHE A 347 30.76 2.35 -34.97
CA PHE A 347 30.40 2.02 -33.60
C PHE A 347 30.35 0.50 -33.45
N GLY A 348 31.37 -0.06 -32.82
CA GLY A 348 31.45 -1.49 -32.54
C GLY A 348 30.24 -2.01 -31.74
N GLY A 349 29.89 -3.27 -31.98
CA GLY A 349 28.85 -3.94 -31.19
C GLY A 349 29.27 -4.09 -29.73
N ILE A 350 28.27 -4.20 -28.85
CA ILE A 350 28.47 -4.45 -27.42
C ILE A 350 27.88 -5.83 -27.12
N THR A 351 28.65 -6.67 -26.44
CA THR A 351 28.20 -8.01 -26.03
C THR A 351 28.26 -8.11 -24.52
N LEU A 352 27.21 -8.66 -23.91
CA LEU A 352 27.11 -8.89 -22.48
C LEU A 352 26.78 -10.38 -22.25
N PRO A 353 27.76 -11.20 -21.86
CA PRO A 353 27.48 -12.58 -21.44
C PRO A 353 26.74 -12.57 -20.10
N TRP A 354 25.80 -13.49 -19.94
CA TRP A 354 25.01 -13.66 -18.71
C TRP A 354 24.58 -15.12 -18.58
N TRP A 355 24.29 -15.55 -17.35
CA TRP A 355 23.82 -16.91 -17.11
C TRP A 355 22.31 -16.91 -16.98
N ASN A 356 21.64 -17.60 -17.90
CA ASN A 356 20.20 -17.78 -17.84
C ASN A 356 19.88 -18.89 -16.85
N THR A 357 19.26 -18.52 -15.73
CA THR A 357 18.93 -19.45 -14.65
C THR A 357 17.71 -20.34 -14.95
N GLU A 358 16.91 -19.99 -15.97
CA GLU A 358 15.78 -20.80 -16.44
C GLU A 358 16.24 -21.89 -17.41
N THR A 359 17.18 -21.57 -18.30
CA THR A 359 17.74 -22.53 -19.28
C THR A 359 19.02 -23.21 -18.80
N ASP A 360 19.54 -22.80 -17.63
CA ASP A 360 20.82 -23.23 -17.03
C ASP A 360 21.99 -23.17 -18.03
N SER A 361 22.10 -22.05 -18.74
CA SER A 361 23.08 -21.91 -19.82
C SER A 361 23.64 -20.49 -19.98
N LEU A 362 24.83 -20.40 -20.58
CA LEU A 362 25.47 -19.14 -20.95
C LEU A 362 24.77 -18.53 -22.17
N GLU A 363 24.22 -17.34 -21.99
CA GLU A 363 23.62 -16.54 -23.05
C GLU A 363 24.37 -15.22 -23.26
N ILE A 364 24.20 -14.59 -24.43
CA ILE A 364 24.90 -13.34 -24.77
C ILE A 364 23.89 -12.34 -25.31
N ALA A 365 23.64 -11.27 -24.56
CA ALA A 365 22.90 -10.11 -25.04
C ALA A 365 23.81 -9.26 -25.94
N ARG A 366 23.32 -8.83 -27.11
CA ARG A 366 24.14 -8.14 -28.12
C ARG A 366 23.47 -6.87 -28.62
N LEU A 367 24.24 -5.79 -28.71
CA LEU A 367 23.94 -4.60 -29.51
C LEU A 367 24.73 -4.68 -30.80
N ASN A 368 24.02 -4.57 -31.93
CA ASN A 368 24.65 -4.61 -33.24
C ASN A 368 25.52 -3.38 -33.48
N ALA A 369 26.63 -3.59 -34.18
CA ALA A 369 27.46 -2.51 -34.69
C ALA A 369 26.67 -1.64 -35.67
N ARG A 370 26.95 -0.34 -35.69
CA ARG A 370 26.42 0.60 -36.69
C ARG A 370 27.50 1.55 -37.13
N SER A 371 27.45 1.95 -38.40
CA SER A 371 28.38 2.93 -38.96
C SER A 371 27.65 4.22 -39.28
N VAL A 372 28.37 5.33 -39.20
CA VAL A 372 27.89 6.67 -39.54
C VAL A 372 28.93 7.34 -40.42
N THR A 373 28.46 7.97 -41.50
CA THR A 373 29.32 8.76 -42.38
C THR A 373 29.40 10.19 -41.85
N VAL A 374 30.62 10.67 -41.62
CA VAL A 374 30.92 12.03 -41.20
C VAL A 374 31.62 12.75 -42.35
N LEU A 375 31.03 13.85 -42.82
CA LEU A 375 31.60 14.74 -43.81
C LEU A 375 32.52 15.78 -43.14
N PRO A 376 33.45 16.40 -43.88
CA PRO A 376 34.19 17.56 -43.40
C PRO A 376 33.24 18.64 -42.88
N SER A 377 33.69 19.50 -41.98
CA SER A 377 32.85 20.60 -41.48
C SER A 377 32.24 21.37 -42.65
N SER A 378 30.94 21.65 -42.62
CA SER A 378 30.26 22.48 -43.62
C SER A 378 30.66 23.96 -43.54
N SER A 379 31.60 24.31 -42.66
CA SER A 379 32.30 25.58 -42.69
C SER A 379 33.14 25.62 -43.95
N GLU A 380 32.56 26.17 -45.01
CA GLU A 380 33.33 26.83 -46.05
C GLU A 380 34.29 27.78 -45.32
N GLU A 381 35.57 27.41 -45.32
CA GLU A 381 36.65 28.27 -44.86
C GLU A 381 36.70 29.42 -45.87
N GLN A 382 35.80 30.39 -45.68
CA GLN A 382 35.86 31.63 -46.40
C GLN A 382 37.25 32.18 -46.07
N PRO A 383 38.14 32.37 -47.05
CA PRO A 383 39.47 32.86 -46.77
C PRO A 383 39.30 34.13 -45.97
N LEU A 384 39.90 34.18 -44.78
CA LEU A 384 39.99 35.40 -44.01
C LEU A 384 40.41 36.49 -45.00
N PRO A 385 39.64 37.59 -45.14
CA PRO A 385 40.04 38.64 -46.06
C PRO A 385 41.45 39.04 -45.68
N GLU A 386 42.38 38.91 -46.62
CA GLU A 386 43.70 39.52 -46.48
C GLU A 386 43.46 40.95 -46.04
N TRP A 387 43.99 41.30 -44.87
CA TRP A 387 43.95 42.65 -44.35
C TRP A 387 44.75 43.55 -45.30
N GLN A 388 44.12 43.98 -46.38
CA GLN A 388 44.56 45.14 -47.13
C GLN A 388 44.15 46.35 -46.30
N ALA A 389 45.15 46.96 -45.67
CA ALA A 389 45.02 48.26 -45.01
C ALA A 389 44.67 49.33 -46.05
N ASN A 390 43.40 49.39 -46.45
CA ASN A 390 42.84 50.55 -47.12
C ASN A 390 42.32 51.49 -46.05
N THR A 391 43.13 52.51 -45.76
CA THR A 391 42.71 53.76 -45.11
C THR A 391 41.64 54.44 -45.96
N THR A 392 40.40 54.03 -45.80
CA THR A 392 39.24 54.81 -46.22
C THR A 392 38.64 55.42 -44.97
N SER A 393 38.93 56.71 -44.78
CA SER A 393 38.32 57.55 -43.74
C SER A 393 36.83 57.71 -44.05
N THR A 394 35.99 56.83 -43.50
CA THR A 394 34.55 57.03 -43.49
C THR A 394 34.23 58.03 -42.38
N THR A 395 33.93 59.27 -42.76
CA THR A 395 33.32 60.24 -41.85
C THR A 395 31.98 59.69 -41.40
N ALA A 396 31.94 59.13 -40.19
CA ALA A 396 30.71 58.76 -39.53
C ALA A 396 29.87 60.02 -39.34
N THR A 397 28.72 60.09 -40.01
CA THR A 397 27.67 61.03 -39.65
C THR A 397 27.17 60.61 -38.26
N THR A 398 27.66 61.30 -37.23
CA THR A 398 27.27 61.11 -35.84
C THR A 398 25.76 61.24 -35.74
N ASN A 399 25.07 60.12 -35.56
CA ASN A 399 23.64 60.11 -35.37
C ASN A 399 23.33 60.52 -33.92
N TYR A 400 22.97 61.79 -33.73
CA TYR A 400 22.71 62.39 -32.42
C TYR A 400 21.39 61.94 -31.76
N TYR A 401 20.54 61.15 -32.44
CA TYR A 401 19.23 60.75 -31.89
C TYR A 401 19.34 59.77 -30.72
N TRP A 402 20.19 58.75 -30.81
CA TRP A 402 20.41 57.77 -29.73
C TRP A 402 20.96 58.38 -28.42
N PRO A 403 21.98 59.28 -28.43
CA PRO A 403 22.45 59.91 -27.20
C PRO A 403 21.40 60.86 -26.58
N ILE A 404 20.58 61.54 -27.40
CA ILE A 404 19.46 62.36 -26.89
C ILE A 404 18.39 61.47 -26.25
N LEU A 405 18.03 60.36 -26.89
CA LEU A 405 17.06 59.40 -26.35
C LEU A 405 17.55 58.80 -25.03
N SER A 406 18.84 58.45 -24.98
CA SER A 406 19.49 57.92 -23.77
C SER A 406 19.51 58.94 -22.63
N ALA A 407 19.76 60.22 -22.94
CA ALA A 407 19.70 61.30 -21.96
C ALA A 407 18.28 61.55 -21.44
N ILE A 408 17.26 61.44 -22.29
CA ILE A 408 15.85 61.55 -21.87
C ILE A 408 15.48 60.39 -20.95
N PHE A 409 15.86 59.15 -21.28
CA PHE A 409 15.61 58.01 -20.40
C PHE A 409 16.38 58.10 -19.09
N ALA A 410 17.64 58.54 -19.11
CA ALA A 410 18.44 58.73 -17.89
C ALA A 410 17.85 59.82 -16.97
N THR A 411 17.34 60.92 -17.55
CA THR A 411 16.68 61.99 -16.77
C THR A 411 15.33 61.55 -16.22
N LEU A 412 14.52 60.79 -16.97
CA LEU A 412 13.29 60.17 -16.46
C LEU A 412 13.57 59.16 -15.34
N TRP A 413 14.65 58.39 -15.47
CA TRP A 413 15.07 57.42 -14.46
C TRP A 413 15.54 58.12 -13.18
N LEU A 414 16.34 59.19 -13.30
CA LEU A 414 16.74 60.01 -12.15
C LEU A 414 15.55 60.75 -11.53
N ALA A 415 14.60 61.25 -12.33
CA ALA A 415 13.39 61.90 -11.83
C ALA A 415 12.51 60.92 -11.07
N THR A 416 12.36 59.68 -11.52
CA THR A 416 11.63 58.63 -10.79
C THR A 416 12.35 58.23 -9.50
N LEU A 417 13.68 58.15 -9.50
CA LEU A 417 14.48 57.91 -8.29
C LEU A 417 14.36 59.06 -7.28
N LEU A 418 14.31 60.31 -7.75
CA LEU A 418 14.19 61.50 -6.93
C LEU A 418 12.76 61.67 -6.41
N LEU A 419 11.74 61.34 -7.20
CA LEU A 419 10.35 61.27 -6.75
C LEU A 419 10.16 60.16 -5.71
N TRP A 420 10.75 58.98 -5.93
CA TRP A 420 10.76 57.89 -4.95
C TRP A 420 11.47 58.29 -3.65
N TYR A 421 12.64 58.95 -3.75
CA TYR A 421 13.38 59.46 -2.59
C TYR A 421 12.58 60.52 -1.81
N ARG A 422 11.93 61.46 -2.51
CA ARG A 422 11.07 62.48 -1.88
C ARG A 422 9.80 61.87 -1.29
N GLN A 423 9.21 60.86 -1.92
CA GLN A 423 8.06 60.13 -1.39
C GLN A 423 8.44 59.36 -0.11
N ARG A 424 9.64 58.78 -0.07
CA ARG A 424 10.19 58.13 1.12
C ARG A 424 10.49 59.10 2.27
N HIS A 425 10.82 60.36 1.95
CA HIS A 425 11.09 61.41 2.93
C HIS A 425 9.87 62.27 3.33
N GLN A 426 8.73 62.14 2.65
CA GLN A 426 7.46 62.81 3.02
C GLN A 426 6.52 61.92 3.84
N HIS A 427 6.83 60.63 3.99
CA HIS A 427 6.27 59.85 5.07
C HIS A 427 7.07 60.12 6.35
N ASN A 428 6.47 60.93 7.23
CA ASN A 428 6.78 60.95 8.66
C ASN A 428 7.01 59.50 9.13
N PRO A 429 8.02 59.23 9.97
CA PRO A 429 8.38 57.88 10.37
C PRO A 429 7.26 57.32 11.23
N VAL A 430 6.29 56.67 10.59
CA VAL A 430 5.80 55.42 11.14
C VAL A 430 7.06 54.57 11.21
N LYS A 431 7.52 54.30 12.43
CA LYS A 431 8.45 53.21 12.72
C LYS A 431 7.87 51.97 12.05
N ALA A 432 8.18 51.78 10.77
CA ALA A 432 8.36 50.47 10.20
C ALA A 432 9.64 49.99 10.87
N SER A 433 9.46 49.57 12.13
CA SER A 433 10.29 48.58 12.74
C SER A 433 10.45 47.52 11.67
N ALA A 434 11.66 47.45 11.11
CA ALA A 434 12.25 46.19 10.79
C ALA A 434 12.33 45.44 12.13
N SER A 435 11.16 45.02 12.63
CA SER A 435 11.07 43.84 13.44
C SER A 435 11.39 42.78 12.39
N GLU A 436 12.66 42.44 12.29
CA GLU A 436 13.03 41.12 12.78
C GLU A 436 11.84 40.55 13.56
N LEU A 437 10.98 39.78 12.90
CA LEU A 437 10.23 38.76 13.62
C LEU A 437 11.27 37.69 13.99
N VAL A 438 12.20 38.08 14.86
CA VAL A 438 12.54 37.28 16.03
C VAL A 438 11.22 37.14 16.77
N TYR A 439 10.36 36.24 16.27
CA TYR A 439 9.32 35.68 17.08
C TYR A 439 10.10 35.02 18.22
N LYS A 440 10.07 35.64 19.41
CA LYS A 440 10.46 34.94 20.63
C LYS A 440 9.57 33.71 20.66
N PHE A 441 10.12 32.59 20.22
CA PHE A 441 9.41 31.34 20.16
C PHE A 441 9.08 30.97 21.60
N SER A 442 7.83 31.17 22.02
CA SER A 442 7.30 30.60 23.24
C SER A 442 6.88 29.17 22.92
N ALA A 443 7.40 28.21 23.67
CA ALA A 443 6.96 26.81 23.62
C ALA A 443 5.58 26.60 24.29
N ASP A 444 4.86 27.69 24.58
CA ASP A 444 3.59 27.69 25.29
C ASP A 444 2.44 27.43 24.31
N LEU A 445 1.72 26.30 24.52
CA LEU A 445 0.57 25.89 23.70
C LEU A 445 -0.51 26.97 23.61
N THR A 446 -0.64 27.84 24.61
CA THR A 446 -1.62 28.92 24.60
C THR A 446 -1.39 29.92 23.44
N THR A 447 -0.15 30.01 22.96
CA THR A 447 0.22 30.87 21.83
C THR A 447 -0.30 30.30 20.51
N LEU A 448 -0.38 28.96 20.36
CA LEU A 448 -0.79 28.28 19.14
C LEU A 448 -2.22 28.65 18.71
N LYS A 449 -3.14 28.78 19.69
CA LYS A 449 -4.54 29.17 19.44
C LYS A 449 -4.71 30.61 18.95
N SER A 450 -3.74 31.47 19.21
CA SER A 450 -3.77 32.88 18.81
C SER A 450 -3.12 33.15 17.44
N LEU A 451 -2.46 32.14 16.86
CA LEU A 451 -1.75 32.26 15.58
C LEU A 451 -2.66 32.03 14.40
N ASN A 452 -2.41 32.72 13.29
CA ASN A 452 -3.06 32.40 12.02
C ASN A 452 -2.52 31.08 11.44
N ILE A 453 -3.24 30.48 10.51
CA ILE A 453 -2.97 29.12 9.99
C ILE A 453 -1.56 28.98 9.38
N ALA A 454 -1.11 30.01 8.65
CA ALA A 454 0.25 30.03 8.10
C ALA A 454 1.30 30.02 9.22
N GLN A 455 1.07 30.79 10.28
CA GLN A 455 1.93 30.83 11.46
C GLN A 455 1.86 29.55 12.29
N GLN A 456 0.70 28.89 12.39
CA GLN A 456 0.55 27.61 13.10
C GLN A 456 1.39 26.49 12.45
N SER A 457 1.38 26.41 11.12
CA SER A 457 2.19 25.42 10.39
C SER A 457 3.70 25.62 10.60
N GLU A 458 4.18 26.86 10.54
CA GLU A 458 5.59 27.18 10.76
C GLU A 458 5.99 27.05 12.23
N TRP A 459 5.10 27.41 13.15
CA TRP A 459 5.30 27.19 14.58
C TRP A 459 5.48 25.71 14.89
N LEU A 460 4.64 24.83 14.33
CA LEU A 460 4.72 23.39 14.59
C LEU A 460 6.05 22.79 14.08
N LYS A 461 6.46 23.13 12.86
CA LYS A 461 7.73 22.67 12.28
C LYS A 461 8.91 23.05 13.17
N LYS A 462 8.93 24.30 13.64
CA LYS A 462 9.98 24.81 14.51
C LYS A 462 9.92 24.20 15.91
N TRP A 463 8.72 24.04 16.46
CA TRP A 463 8.51 23.38 17.75
C TRP A 463 9.01 21.94 17.73
N TRP A 464 8.73 21.20 16.66
CA TRP A 464 9.20 19.82 16.46
C TRP A 464 10.73 19.73 16.37
N GLN A 465 11.36 20.64 15.61
CA GLN A 465 12.82 20.73 15.52
C GLN A 465 13.48 21.03 16.86
N LEU A 466 12.86 21.88 17.68
CA LEU A 466 13.34 22.21 19.02
C LEU A 466 13.22 21.05 20.02
N GLN A 467 12.47 19.99 19.69
CA GLN A 467 12.49 18.74 20.45
C GLN A 467 13.71 17.85 20.11
N GLY A 468 14.52 18.25 19.12
CA GLY A 468 15.66 17.48 18.62
C GLY A 468 15.31 16.48 17.51
N TYR A 469 14.12 16.58 16.93
CA TYR A 469 13.66 15.69 15.85
C TYR A 469 13.75 16.37 14.48
N SER A 470 14.06 15.61 13.43
CA SER A 470 13.99 16.10 12.05
C SER A 470 12.54 16.10 11.55
N LEU A 471 12.16 17.00 10.64
CA LEU A 471 10.80 16.98 10.07
C LEU A 471 10.51 15.65 9.36
N ALA A 472 11.52 15.04 8.72
CA ALA A 472 11.39 13.76 8.04
C ALA A 472 11.04 12.59 8.97
N SER A 473 11.30 12.73 10.28
CA SER A 473 10.96 11.70 11.28
C SER A 473 9.52 11.81 11.82
N MET A 474 8.85 12.94 11.63
CA MET A 474 7.50 13.21 12.14
C MET A 474 6.44 12.17 11.70
N PRO A 475 6.39 11.68 10.44
CA PRO A 475 5.39 10.69 10.01
C PRO A 475 5.48 9.36 10.77
N TYR A 476 6.68 9.02 11.26
CA TYR A 476 6.96 7.75 11.93
C TYR A 476 6.86 7.87 13.46
N GLN A 477 7.29 9.01 14.01
CA GLN A 477 7.35 9.24 15.45
C GLN A 477 6.07 9.85 16.01
N ALA A 478 5.42 10.72 15.25
CA ALA A 478 4.16 11.35 15.64
C ALA A 478 3.17 11.43 14.47
N PRO A 479 2.60 10.28 14.03
CA PRO A 479 1.74 10.21 12.86
C PRO A 479 0.50 11.12 12.94
N ALA A 480 -0.05 11.32 14.14
CA ALA A 480 -1.19 12.21 14.37
C ALA A 480 -0.83 13.70 14.16
N LEU A 481 0.33 14.13 14.66
CA LEU A 481 0.87 15.47 14.44
C LEU A 481 1.18 15.72 12.97
N TYR A 482 1.75 14.72 12.29
CA TYR A 482 2.03 14.81 10.86
C TYR A 482 0.75 14.97 10.03
N ARG A 483 -0.31 14.21 10.33
CA ARG A 483 -1.61 14.36 9.66
C ARG A 483 -2.22 15.74 9.89
N ALA A 484 -2.20 16.23 11.14
CA ALA A 484 -2.71 17.56 11.45
C ALA A 484 -1.93 18.68 10.73
N LEU A 485 -0.60 18.53 10.56
CA LEU A 485 0.22 19.43 9.76
C LEU A 485 -0.18 19.40 8.28
N GLN A 486 -0.33 18.21 7.70
CA GLN A 486 -0.75 18.04 6.31
C GLN A 486 -2.14 18.61 6.05
N ASP A 487 -3.07 18.45 6.99
CA ASP A 487 -4.43 18.99 6.88
C ASP A 487 -4.41 20.52 6.86
N ILE A 488 -3.65 21.15 7.76
CA ILE A 488 -3.49 22.62 7.79
C ILE A 488 -2.79 23.15 6.53
N GLU A 489 -1.73 22.49 6.06
CA GLU A 489 -1.06 22.88 4.82
C GLU A 489 -1.96 22.67 3.60
N GLY A 490 -2.73 21.59 3.57
CA GLY A 490 -3.71 21.32 2.52
C GLY A 490 -4.80 22.40 2.43
N GLN A 491 -5.29 22.88 3.58
CA GLN A 491 -6.25 23.98 3.63
C GLN A 491 -5.64 25.32 3.17
N ARG A 492 -4.34 25.55 3.39
CA ARG A 492 -3.63 26.74 2.91
C ARG A 492 -3.59 26.84 1.38
N TYR A 493 -3.54 25.71 0.68
CA TYR A 493 -3.43 25.66 -0.78
C TYR A 493 -4.77 25.45 -1.52
N ARG A 494 -5.89 25.36 -0.79
CA ARG A 494 -7.22 25.35 -1.39
C ARG A 494 -7.65 26.77 -1.77
N VAL A 495 -7.95 26.97 -3.06
CA VAL A 495 -8.14 28.26 -3.74
C VAL A 495 -9.39 29.06 -3.28
N ASN A 496 -10.20 28.57 -2.34
CA ASN A 496 -11.33 29.32 -1.77
C ASN A 496 -11.25 29.36 -0.24
N LEU A 497 -10.71 30.47 0.29
CA LEU A 497 -10.63 30.80 1.73
C LEU A 497 -11.98 31.21 2.33
N GLN A 498 -13.07 30.49 2.06
CA GLN A 498 -14.42 30.84 2.53
C GLN A 498 -15.04 29.84 3.51
N ASP A 499 -14.37 28.71 3.77
CA ASP A 499 -14.88 27.69 4.69
C ASP A 499 -14.27 27.88 6.09
N GLU A 500 -14.72 28.93 6.78
CA GLU A 500 -14.22 29.36 8.10
C GLU A 500 -14.32 28.24 9.15
N GLN A 501 -15.33 27.38 9.03
CA GLN A 501 -15.51 26.19 9.89
C GLN A 501 -14.45 25.12 9.65
N ALA A 502 -14.05 24.88 8.39
CA ALA A 502 -13.01 23.91 8.08
C ALA A 502 -11.63 24.36 8.59
N LEU A 503 -11.38 25.67 8.60
CA LEU A 503 -10.16 26.27 9.14
C LEU A 503 -10.12 26.18 10.67
N GLU A 504 -11.24 26.45 11.34
CA GLU A 504 -11.36 26.31 12.80
C GLU A 504 -11.18 24.85 13.24
N GLN A 505 -11.79 23.90 12.53
CA GLN A 505 -11.62 22.46 12.79
C GLN A 505 -10.17 21.99 12.58
N ALA A 506 -9.49 22.47 11.53
CA ALA A 506 -8.10 22.12 11.29
C ALA A 506 -7.17 22.67 12.39
N SER A 507 -7.42 23.90 12.85
CA SER A 507 -6.70 24.53 13.98
C SER A 507 -6.92 23.77 15.29
N GLU A 508 -8.16 23.38 15.62
CA GLU A 508 -8.45 22.59 16.82
C GLU A 508 -7.85 21.18 16.76
N THR A 509 -7.87 20.54 15.59
CA THR A 509 -7.24 19.22 15.37
C THR A 509 -5.74 19.29 15.59
N LEU A 510 -5.08 20.35 15.09
CA LEU A 510 -3.66 20.58 15.35
C LEU A 510 -3.39 20.80 16.83
N TYR A 511 -4.17 21.63 17.51
CA TYR A 511 -4.01 21.88 18.93
C TYR A 511 -4.14 20.59 19.76
N ALA A 512 -5.17 19.78 19.49
CA ALA A 512 -5.40 18.52 20.18
C ALA A 512 -4.25 17.51 19.95
N ALA A 513 -3.68 17.48 18.74
CA ALA A 513 -2.54 16.61 18.43
C ALA A 513 -1.26 17.04 19.17
N VAL A 514 -1.02 18.35 19.29
CA VAL A 514 0.12 18.90 20.05
C VAL A 514 -0.06 18.67 21.55
N ASP A 515 -1.26 18.89 22.08
CA ASP A 515 -1.57 18.68 23.50
C ASP A 515 -1.45 17.20 23.88
N SER A 516 -2.03 16.29 23.08
CA SER A 516 -1.89 14.85 23.29
C SER A 516 -0.43 14.41 23.31
N TRP A 517 0.39 14.90 22.37
CA TRP A 517 1.81 14.59 22.35
C TRP A 517 2.56 15.12 23.58
N TYR A 518 2.20 16.33 24.04
CA TYR A 518 2.78 16.95 25.22
C TYR A 518 2.46 16.17 26.50
N GLN A 519 1.22 15.69 26.64
CA GLN A 519 0.80 14.85 27.77
C GLN A 519 1.53 13.51 27.79
N ASP A 520 1.74 12.89 26.63
CA ASP A 520 2.45 11.61 26.51
C ASP A 520 3.98 11.76 26.71
N HIS A 521 4.53 12.95 26.46
CA HIS A 521 5.98 13.21 26.49
C HIS A 521 6.37 14.45 27.31
N PRO A 522 6.13 14.49 28.64
CA PRO A 522 6.33 15.68 29.47
C PRO A 522 7.78 16.17 29.54
N LYS A 523 8.76 15.31 29.21
CA LYS A 523 10.20 15.66 29.15
C LYS A 523 10.60 16.41 27.88
N SER A 524 9.80 16.36 26.80
CA SER A 524 10.09 17.07 25.55
C SER A 524 9.90 18.58 25.76
N GLY A 525 8.83 18.99 26.44
CA GLY A 525 8.56 20.39 26.80
C GLY A 525 9.68 21.10 27.58
N HIS A 526 10.39 20.36 28.46
CA HIS A 526 11.47 20.92 29.29
C HIS A 526 12.79 21.11 28.52
N LYS A 527 13.01 20.39 27.43
CA LYS A 527 14.26 20.47 26.64
C LYS A 527 14.27 21.71 25.73
N ALA A 528 13.13 22.02 25.12
CA ALA A 528 12.95 23.23 24.30
C ALA A 528 13.15 24.53 25.11
N ALA A 529 12.65 24.59 26.35
CA ALA A 529 12.83 25.75 27.22
C ALA A 529 14.30 25.95 27.67
N LYS A 530 15.06 24.86 27.84
CA LYS A 530 16.45 24.91 28.32
C LYS A 530 17.46 25.21 27.20
N GLU A 531 17.21 24.74 25.97
CA GLU A 531 18.07 25.05 24.81
C GLU A 531 17.84 26.48 24.26
N LEU A 532 16.64 27.04 24.41
CA LEU A 532 16.36 28.45 24.07
C LEU A 532 17.04 29.47 24.99
N ALA A 533 17.24 29.13 26.27
CA ALA A 533 17.96 29.98 27.23
C ALA A 533 19.48 30.05 26.96
N LEU A 534 20.04 29.05 26.25
CA LEU A 534 21.46 28.97 25.90
C LEU A 534 21.80 29.75 24.62
N LEU A 535 20.85 29.88 23.70
CA LEU A 535 21.00 30.65 22.46
C LEU A 535 20.71 32.15 22.63
N TYR A 536 20.06 32.53 23.73
CA TYR A 536 19.77 33.92 24.09
C TYR A 536 19.91 34.14 25.61
N PRO A 537 21.15 34.22 26.14
CA PRO A 537 21.34 34.72 27.50
C PRO A 537 20.94 36.20 27.56
N ASN A 538 20.32 36.61 28.67
CA ASN A 538 19.82 37.98 28.90
C ASN A 538 20.82 39.08 28.56
#